data_AF-A0AAU1DYK7-F1
#
_entry.id   AF-A0AAU1DYK7-F1
#
_cell.length_a   1.000
_cell.length_b   1.000
_cell.length_c   1.000
_cell.angle_alpha   90.00
_cell.angle_beta   90.00
_cell.angle_gamma   90.00
#
_symmetry.space_group_name_H-M   'P 1'
#
loop_
_entity.id
_entity.type
_entity.pdbx_description
1 polymer ?
#
loop_
_entity_poly.entity_id
_entity_poly.type
_entity_poly.pdbx_seq_one_letter_code
_entity_poly.pdbx_strand_id
1 'polypeptide(L)'
;MAEAGSRPVSGKSPKASPLSRNSAPGGFQRVISQKVQLKNTVTDADGDKSTLTFEVWTADASGNPVTQVNLTDTNPYGVLVSPYVASGSTATVDVPAGKLSLNKNYVFHTNAFDGSLYETTWSPWAKFRVEMPVDLTLPTPDYTAPDPSSLNTPPDFYQTKPLGSSSTLTASTLKAGEQCSKKDQRGRQVCFGKQLSKDKAPKKVARAMAKAEATAGVEWCNTDFSSILATRFTECDVRTVPVIIRTDGVPDAIAYFMFLRMLQLDGQNSFTEYLTIEPAQQIPMDFAEIDMSINQHLCQGSCTPVEPDDSAWTDKTWWTPGDMHSTSVTTPYTWNASTPDQKYLFKPDIQIDANILPSDGNIRPFMTGYQWSLDYSGDTKDLDQIRCDTTTAGPGTGCVFVNHAPTYSFNAKAFPQAAAHGWLIQKTVPSHPGSVQNRKPLYYMGDSAQNTRSRNRICPTGWAATNGDASALVDASDTLNCDEFAFASTYNSGGMSSAEGGLNPALPSGGTTPTGAACINTYAKKLSTLVHLYSLNGTDPTFTEVCGRSAISGMHNQESMGNHFATFMRDNRIMDKDAYWLDTRMNDGGTCTYGIGGGQPVICKLTAS
;
A
#
# COMPACT_ATOMS: atom_id res chain seq x y z
N MET A 1 -59.97 41.82 -34.91
CA MET A 1 -58.49 41.92 -34.95
C MET A 1 -58.00 40.69 -34.22
N ALA A 2 -57.26 39.80 -34.88
CA ALA A 2 -56.64 38.67 -34.18
C ALA A 2 -55.55 39.24 -33.27
N GLU A 3 -55.56 38.87 -31.99
CA GLU A 3 -54.52 39.22 -31.04
C GLU A 3 -53.18 38.72 -31.60
N ALA A 4 -52.18 39.60 -31.70
CA ALA A 4 -50.86 39.20 -32.16
C ALA A 4 -50.26 38.27 -31.10
N GLY A 5 -50.02 37.01 -31.45
CA GLY A 5 -49.46 36.02 -30.52
C GLY A 5 -48.18 36.50 -29.87
N SER A 6 -48.03 36.20 -28.59
CA SER A 6 -46.81 36.41 -27.81
C SER A 6 -45.70 35.54 -28.38
N ARG A 7 -44.45 36.03 -28.32
CA ARG A 7 -43.29 35.22 -28.72
C ARG A 7 -42.86 34.32 -27.56
N PRO A 8 -42.40 33.09 -27.84
CA PRO A 8 -41.79 32.27 -26.82
C PRO A 8 -40.43 32.86 -26.42
N VAL A 9 -40.03 32.61 -25.18
CA VAL A 9 -38.82 33.17 -24.58
C VAL A 9 -37.98 32.07 -23.93
N SER A 10 -36.70 32.02 -24.28
CA SER A 10 -35.73 31.14 -23.64
C SER A 10 -35.46 31.58 -22.20
N GLY A 11 -35.24 30.59 -21.33
CA GLY A 11 -34.76 30.79 -19.97
C GLY A 11 -33.43 31.53 -19.93
N LYS A 12 -33.19 32.27 -18.85
CA LYS A 12 -31.97 33.08 -18.67
C LYS A 12 -30.80 32.32 -18.04
N SER A 13 -30.95 31.01 -17.82
CA SER A 13 -29.94 30.19 -17.15
C SER A 13 -29.82 28.82 -17.82
N PRO A 14 -29.34 28.76 -19.08
CA PRO A 14 -29.03 27.50 -19.74
C PRO A 14 -27.99 26.70 -18.94
N LYS A 15 -28.09 25.38 -18.97
CA LYS A 15 -27.21 24.46 -18.23
C LYS A 15 -26.76 23.28 -19.09
N ALA A 16 -25.49 22.95 -19.02
CA ALA A 16 -24.98 21.67 -19.47
C ALA A 16 -25.10 20.64 -18.33
N SER A 17 -25.14 19.35 -18.63
CA SER A 17 -25.31 18.29 -17.65
C SER A 17 -24.75 16.96 -18.15
N PRO A 18 -24.49 16.00 -17.24
CA PRO A 18 -24.48 16.11 -15.78
C PRO A 18 -23.31 16.96 -15.26
N LEU A 19 -23.54 17.70 -14.17
CA LEU A 19 -22.55 18.58 -13.56
C LEU A 19 -21.85 17.93 -12.37
N SER A 20 -20.58 18.26 -12.16
CA SER A 20 -19.90 18.03 -10.87
C SER A 20 -20.41 18.99 -9.81
N ARG A 21 -20.21 18.62 -8.54
CA ARG A 21 -20.30 19.53 -7.40
C ARG A 21 -19.37 20.74 -7.51
N ASN A 22 -18.22 20.58 -8.17
CA ASN A 22 -17.22 21.64 -8.31
C ASN A 22 -17.22 22.22 -9.72
N SER A 23 -17.18 23.56 -9.81
CA SER A 23 -16.98 24.24 -11.10
C SER A 23 -15.59 23.94 -11.68
N ALA A 24 -15.46 24.12 -13.00
CA ALA A 24 -14.18 24.15 -13.67
C ALA A 24 -13.53 25.53 -13.54
N PRO A 25 -12.20 25.66 -13.76
CA PRO A 25 -11.51 26.94 -13.76
C PRO A 25 -12.18 27.97 -14.69
N GLY A 26 -12.16 29.25 -14.33
CA GLY A 26 -12.77 30.33 -15.14
C GLY A 26 -14.29 30.45 -15.02
N GLY A 27 -14.90 29.80 -14.02
CA GLY A 27 -16.36 29.86 -13.78
C GLY A 27 -17.16 29.01 -14.76
N PHE A 28 -16.54 28.04 -15.42
CA PHE A 28 -17.20 27.10 -16.31
C PHE A 28 -17.94 26.03 -15.49
N GLN A 29 -19.14 25.66 -15.92
CA GLN A 29 -19.82 24.47 -15.43
C GLN A 29 -18.98 23.24 -15.79
N ARG A 30 -18.63 22.39 -14.81
CA ARG A 30 -17.88 21.15 -15.08
C ARG A 30 -18.85 20.04 -15.44
N VAL A 31 -18.82 19.60 -16.70
CA VAL A 31 -19.62 18.48 -17.20
C VAL A 31 -18.80 17.20 -17.10
N ILE A 32 -19.31 16.25 -16.32
CA ILE A 32 -18.60 15.02 -15.89
C ILE A 32 -19.02 13.78 -16.68
N SER A 33 -19.36 13.98 -17.95
CA SER A 33 -19.85 12.93 -18.84
C SER A 33 -19.50 13.27 -20.27
N GLN A 34 -19.14 12.25 -21.03
CA GLN A 34 -19.03 12.36 -22.49
C GLN A 34 -20.41 12.36 -23.17
N LYS A 35 -21.46 11.93 -22.46
CA LYS A 35 -22.87 12.03 -22.86
C LYS A 35 -23.43 13.36 -22.33
N VAL A 36 -23.11 14.44 -23.01
CA VAL A 36 -23.49 15.81 -22.60
C VAL A 36 -24.95 16.08 -22.95
N GLN A 37 -25.69 16.62 -22.00
CA GLN A 37 -27.04 17.15 -22.21
C GLN A 37 -27.02 18.66 -22.10
N LEU A 38 -27.70 19.34 -23.03
CA LEU A 38 -27.92 20.78 -22.96
C LEU A 38 -29.39 21.04 -22.62
N LYS A 39 -29.61 21.94 -21.66
CA LYS A 39 -30.93 22.20 -21.08
C LYS A 39 -31.18 23.69 -20.94
N ASN A 40 -32.40 24.12 -21.23
CA ASN A 40 -32.90 25.43 -20.85
C ASN A 40 -34.43 25.37 -20.70
N THR A 41 -35.00 26.31 -19.95
CA THR A 41 -36.46 26.46 -19.86
C THR A 41 -36.97 27.26 -21.06
N VAL A 42 -38.25 27.10 -21.40
CA VAL A 42 -38.92 27.94 -22.38
C VAL A 42 -40.29 28.35 -21.84
N THR A 43 -40.64 29.62 -21.99
CA THR A 43 -41.95 30.14 -21.59
C THR A 43 -42.59 30.80 -22.79
N ASP A 44 -43.84 30.43 -23.03
CA ASP A 44 -44.74 31.10 -23.95
C ASP A 44 -45.91 31.70 -23.15
N ALA A 45 -46.18 32.99 -23.34
CA ALA A 45 -47.24 33.68 -22.61
C ALA A 45 -48.65 33.28 -23.10
N ASP A 46 -48.76 32.78 -24.33
CA ASP A 46 -50.00 32.27 -24.89
C ASP A 46 -50.27 30.82 -24.44
N GLY A 47 -49.30 30.20 -23.75
CA GLY A 47 -49.39 28.84 -23.23
C GLY A 47 -49.04 27.76 -24.26
N ASP A 48 -48.62 28.16 -25.45
CA ASP A 48 -48.26 27.25 -26.54
C ASP A 48 -47.04 26.38 -26.19
N LYS A 49 -46.94 25.24 -26.88
CA LYS A 49 -45.75 24.40 -26.81
C LYS A 49 -44.65 25.03 -27.65
N SER A 50 -43.42 24.95 -27.16
CA SER A 50 -42.26 25.52 -27.83
C SER A 50 -41.10 24.53 -27.94
N THR A 51 -40.26 24.73 -28.95
CA THR A 51 -38.95 24.10 -29.09
C THR A 51 -37.86 25.09 -28.68
N LEU A 52 -36.67 24.57 -28.35
CA LEU A 52 -35.45 25.35 -28.22
C LEU A 52 -34.40 24.87 -29.22
N THR A 53 -33.81 25.80 -29.94
CA THR A 53 -32.59 25.60 -30.72
C THR A 53 -31.38 25.76 -29.80
N PHE A 54 -30.40 24.87 -29.87
CA PHE A 54 -29.18 24.86 -29.08
C PHE A 54 -27.97 24.99 -30.02
N GLU A 55 -27.22 26.08 -29.85
CA GLU A 55 -25.98 26.34 -30.59
C GLU A 55 -24.79 26.34 -29.64
N VAL A 56 -23.72 25.61 -30.00
CA VAL A 56 -22.52 25.44 -29.18
C VAL A 56 -21.30 25.98 -29.90
N TRP A 57 -20.42 26.65 -29.16
CA TRP A 57 -19.14 27.16 -29.61
C TRP A 57 -18.03 26.67 -28.69
N THR A 58 -16.82 26.47 -29.23
CA THR A 58 -15.61 26.42 -28.41
C THR A 58 -15.41 27.78 -27.74
N ALA A 59 -14.76 27.79 -26.58
CA ALA A 59 -14.52 29.02 -25.84
C ALA A 59 -13.06 29.18 -25.42
N ASP A 60 -12.61 30.43 -25.31
CA ASP A 60 -11.33 30.77 -24.69
C ASP A 60 -11.38 30.59 -23.16
N ALA A 61 -10.28 30.94 -22.46
CA ALA A 61 -10.22 30.84 -21.00
C ALA A 61 -11.17 31.81 -20.26
N SER A 62 -11.57 32.90 -20.92
CA SER A 62 -12.51 33.90 -20.39
C SER A 62 -13.97 33.53 -20.64
N GLY A 63 -14.22 32.52 -21.48
CA GLY A 63 -15.56 32.10 -21.89
C GLY A 63 -16.15 32.93 -23.03
N ASN A 64 -15.30 33.51 -23.87
CA ASN A 64 -15.73 34.11 -25.13
C ASN A 64 -15.84 33.01 -26.21
N PRO A 65 -16.88 33.01 -27.06
CA PRO A 65 -17.03 32.06 -28.16
C PRO A 65 -15.92 32.26 -29.21
N VAL A 66 -15.39 31.17 -29.74
CA VAL A 66 -14.28 31.16 -30.71
C VAL A 66 -14.68 30.50 -32.03
N THR A 67 -15.12 29.24 -31.99
CA THR A 67 -15.50 28.49 -33.20
C THR A 67 -16.77 27.70 -32.95
N GLN A 68 -17.77 27.84 -33.84
CA GLN A 68 -18.99 27.05 -33.76
C GLN A 68 -18.68 25.56 -33.89
N VAL A 69 -19.30 24.76 -33.03
CA VAL A 69 -19.22 23.30 -33.09
C VAL A 69 -20.39 22.80 -33.94
N ASN A 70 -20.10 22.10 -35.03
CA ASN A 70 -21.14 21.43 -35.81
C ASN A 70 -21.65 20.18 -35.05
N LEU A 71 -22.79 20.32 -34.38
CA LEU A 71 -23.42 19.25 -33.59
C LEU A 71 -24.14 18.21 -34.44
N THR A 72 -24.57 18.54 -35.66
CA THR A 72 -25.31 17.65 -36.55
C THR A 72 -25.32 18.14 -38.00
N ASP A 73 -25.26 17.21 -38.95
CA ASP A 73 -25.36 17.52 -40.38
C ASP A 73 -26.81 17.51 -40.89
N THR A 74 -27.79 17.29 -40.01
CA THR A 74 -29.22 17.21 -40.35
C THR A 74 -29.84 18.58 -40.67
N ASN A 75 -29.13 19.67 -40.36
CA ASN A 75 -29.53 21.03 -40.74
C ASN A 75 -28.28 21.84 -41.11
N PRO A 76 -28.42 22.88 -41.95
CA PRO A 76 -27.28 23.66 -42.44
C PRO A 76 -26.60 24.52 -41.36
N TYR A 77 -27.18 24.61 -40.17
CA TYR A 77 -26.70 25.46 -39.07
C TYR A 77 -25.89 24.67 -38.04
N GLY A 78 -25.83 23.35 -38.12
CA GLY A 78 -25.07 22.53 -37.17
C GLY A 78 -25.61 22.54 -35.73
N VAL A 79 -26.89 22.91 -35.54
CA VAL A 79 -27.53 23.08 -34.22
C VAL A 79 -28.44 21.91 -33.85
N LEU A 80 -28.71 21.70 -32.57
CA LEU A 80 -29.71 20.73 -32.11
C LEU A 80 -31.02 21.45 -31.78
N VAL A 81 -32.16 20.90 -32.17
CA VAL A 81 -33.48 21.45 -31.83
C VAL A 81 -34.20 20.44 -30.95
N SER A 82 -34.74 20.89 -29.82
CA SER A 82 -35.50 20.01 -28.93
C SER A 82 -36.85 19.60 -29.53
N PRO A 83 -37.47 18.53 -29.02
CA PRO A 83 -38.91 18.34 -29.16
C PRO A 83 -39.70 19.53 -28.60
N TYR A 84 -40.96 19.65 -29.01
CA TYR A 84 -41.92 20.59 -28.44
C TYR A 84 -42.20 20.25 -26.97
N VAL A 85 -42.03 21.22 -26.07
CA VAL A 85 -42.34 21.12 -24.64
C VAL A 85 -43.35 22.18 -24.24
N ALA A 86 -44.11 21.95 -23.17
CA ALA A 86 -45.08 22.92 -22.67
C ALA A 86 -44.41 24.18 -22.13
N SER A 87 -45.09 25.33 -22.22
CA SER A 87 -44.64 26.57 -21.57
C SER A 87 -44.29 26.35 -20.09
N GLY A 88 -43.17 26.92 -19.66
CA GLY A 88 -42.58 26.73 -18.32
C GLY A 88 -41.77 25.44 -18.15
N SER A 89 -41.73 24.55 -19.15
CA SER A 89 -40.98 23.29 -19.07
C SER A 89 -39.51 23.44 -19.48
N THR A 90 -38.71 22.42 -19.14
CA THR A 90 -37.30 22.32 -19.57
C THR A 90 -37.21 21.55 -20.88
N ALA A 91 -36.66 22.19 -21.92
CA ALA A 91 -36.24 21.50 -23.13
C ALA A 91 -34.85 20.91 -22.92
N THR A 92 -34.61 19.69 -23.43
CA THR A 92 -33.33 18.98 -23.34
C THR A 92 -32.94 18.42 -24.70
N VAL A 93 -31.66 18.52 -25.05
CA VAL A 93 -31.06 17.80 -26.18
C VAL A 93 -29.84 17.01 -25.72
N ASP A 94 -29.66 15.81 -26.26
CA ASP A 94 -28.45 15.00 -26.09
C ASP A 94 -27.46 15.35 -27.19
N VAL A 95 -26.23 15.71 -26.82
CA VAL A 95 -25.17 16.00 -27.78
C VAL A 95 -24.62 14.67 -28.31
N PRO A 96 -24.57 14.46 -29.65
CA PRO A 96 -24.02 13.23 -30.21
C PRO A 96 -22.57 12.98 -29.77
N ALA A 97 -22.24 11.71 -29.54
CA ALA A 97 -20.89 11.31 -29.13
C ALA A 97 -19.84 11.78 -30.14
N GLY A 98 -18.67 12.21 -29.64
CA GLY A 98 -17.56 12.69 -30.46
C GLY A 98 -17.66 14.14 -30.94
N LYS A 99 -18.81 14.82 -30.77
CA LYS A 99 -18.96 16.24 -31.12
C LYS A 99 -18.23 17.18 -30.15
N LEU A 100 -18.07 16.76 -28.90
CA LEU A 100 -17.35 17.52 -27.87
C LEU A 100 -16.11 16.73 -27.41
N SER A 101 -14.96 17.38 -27.45
CA SER A 101 -13.70 16.90 -26.89
C SER A 101 -13.64 17.10 -25.38
N LEU A 102 -13.01 16.14 -24.67
CA LEU A 102 -12.63 16.27 -23.27
C LEU A 102 -11.63 17.41 -23.05
N ASN A 103 -11.59 17.90 -21.81
CA ASN A 103 -10.67 18.91 -21.30
C ASN A 103 -10.69 20.22 -22.13
N LYS A 104 -11.86 20.54 -22.72
CA LYS A 104 -12.07 21.70 -23.58
C LYS A 104 -13.24 22.56 -23.10
N ASN A 105 -13.07 23.87 -23.24
CA ASN A 105 -14.05 24.89 -22.87
C ASN A 105 -15.03 25.14 -24.02
N TYR A 106 -16.30 25.30 -23.66
CA TYR A 106 -17.41 25.58 -24.57
C TYR A 106 -18.34 26.64 -23.98
N VAL A 107 -19.08 27.28 -24.86
CA VAL A 107 -20.25 28.08 -24.52
C VAL A 107 -21.44 27.66 -25.37
N PHE A 108 -22.65 27.75 -24.83
CA PHE A 108 -23.87 27.54 -25.60
C PHE A 108 -24.98 28.48 -25.19
N HIS A 109 -25.94 28.68 -26.09
CA HIS A 109 -27.11 29.53 -25.91
C HIS A 109 -28.29 28.96 -26.69
N THR A 110 -29.50 29.46 -26.42
CA THR A 110 -30.73 28.96 -27.00
C THR A 110 -31.64 30.03 -27.60
N ASN A 111 -32.48 29.63 -28.55
CA ASN A 111 -33.52 30.47 -29.15
C ASN A 111 -34.83 29.68 -29.27
N ALA A 112 -35.95 30.27 -28.86
CA ALA A 112 -37.24 29.60 -28.77
C ALA A 112 -38.10 29.73 -30.04
N PHE A 113 -38.93 28.72 -30.30
CA PHE A 113 -39.89 28.69 -31.41
C PHE A 113 -41.16 27.92 -31.05
N ASP A 114 -42.33 28.54 -31.21
CA ASP A 114 -43.65 28.01 -30.81
C ASP A 114 -44.39 27.28 -31.97
N GLY A 115 -43.83 27.29 -33.19
CA GLY A 115 -44.50 26.82 -34.41
C GLY A 115 -44.90 27.93 -35.38
N SER A 116 -44.93 29.17 -34.92
CA SER A 116 -45.30 30.38 -35.67
C SER A 116 -44.27 31.49 -35.56
N LEU A 117 -43.76 31.76 -34.35
CA LEU A 117 -42.88 32.87 -34.03
C LEU A 117 -41.60 32.38 -33.35
N TYR A 118 -40.48 32.98 -33.77
CA TYR A 118 -39.19 32.83 -33.09
C TYR A 118 -39.01 33.90 -32.02
N GLU A 119 -38.29 33.56 -30.95
CA GLU A 119 -37.69 34.53 -30.05
C GLU A 119 -36.75 35.46 -30.85
N THR A 120 -36.81 36.77 -30.61
CA THR A 120 -36.01 37.74 -31.37
C THR A 120 -34.58 37.91 -30.87
N THR A 121 -34.29 37.42 -29.67
CA THR A 121 -32.97 37.52 -29.04
C THR A 121 -32.57 36.15 -28.50
N TRP A 122 -31.29 35.79 -28.63
CA TRP A 122 -30.78 34.58 -28.02
C TRP A 122 -30.73 34.68 -26.49
N SER A 123 -30.76 33.52 -25.82
CA SER A 123 -30.49 33.45 -24.37
C SER A 123 -29.07 33.93 -24.05
N PRO A 124 -28.79 34.27 -22.77
CA PRO A 124 -27.41 34.42 -22.31
C PRO A 124 -26.59 33.14 -22.56
N TRP A 125 -25.28 33.30 -22.75
CA TRP A 125 -24.34 32.19 -22.88
C TRP A 125 -24.15 31.45 -21.56
N ALA A 126 -24.27 30.13 -21.59
CA ALA A 126 -23.80 29.24 -20.54
C ALA A 126 -22.39 28.73 -20.87
N LYS A 127 -21.48 28.85 -19.90
CA LYS A 127 -20.09 28.37 -19.98
C LYS A 127 -20.01 26.96 -19.41
N PHE A 128 -19.45 26.01 -20.16
CA PHE A 128 -19.19 24.67 -19.65
C PHE A 128 -17.90 24.05 -20.20
N ARG A 129 -17.33 23.12 -19.44
CA ARG A 129 -16.13 22.36 -19.79
C ARG A 129 -16.42 20.89 -19.60
N VAL A 130 -16.14 20.08 -20.62
CA VAL A 130 -16.28 18.61 -20.52
C VAL A 130 -15.00 18.09 -19.88
N GLU A 131 -15.02 17.75 -18.59
CA GLU A 131 -13.85 17.33 -17.83
C GLU A 131 -14.27 16.26 -16.82
N MET A 132 -13.73 15.05 -17.03
CA MET A 132 -14.03 13.91 -16.17
C MET A 132 -13.31 14.08 -14.81
N PRO A 133 -13.94 13.71 -13.69
CA PRO A 133 -13.29 13.68 -12.39
C PRO A 133 -12.01 12.84 -12.31
N VAL A 134 -11.93 11.77 -13.10
CA VAL A 134 -10.73 10.95 -13.27
C VAL A 134 -10.45 10.82 -14.76
N ASP A 135 -9.21 11.09 -15.15
CA ASP A 135 -8.65 10.89 -16.49
C ASP A 135 -7.17 10.51 -16.37
N LEU A 136 -6.90 9.21 -16.30
CA LEU A 136 -5.53 8.71 -16.27
C LEU A 136 -5.17 8.25 -17.67
N THR A 137 -4.13 8.81 -18.26
CA THR A 137 -3.53 8.29 -19.50
C THR A 137 -2.58 7.16 -19.14
N LEU A 138 -2.80 5.96 -19.69
CA LEU A 138 -2.03 4.77 -19.36
C LEU A 138 -0.84 4.60 -20.31
N PRO A 139 0.26 3.98 -19.85
CA PRO A 139 1.34 3.57 -20.74
C PRO A 139 0.84 2.51 -21.74
N THR A 140 1.48 2.45 -22.90
CA THR A 140 1.23 1.39 -23.88
C THR A 140 1.65 0.04 -23.27
N PRO A 141 0.79 -0.99 -23.33
CA PRO A 141 1.13 -2.31 -22.81
C PRO A 141 2.33 -2.95 -23.53
N ASP A 142 3.21 -3.58 -22.77
CA ASP A 142 4.27 -4.46 -23.24
C ASP A 142 4.06 -5.87 -22.67
N TYR A 143 3.40 -6.72 -23.44
CA TYR A 143 3.09 -8.10 -23.05
C TYR A 143 4.31 -9.03 -23.06
N THR A 144 5.49 -8.54 -23.46
CA THR A 144 6.75 -9.29 -23.36
C THR A 144 7.50 -9.00 -22.05
N ALA A 145 7.03 -8.04 -21.26
CA ALA A 145 7.63 -7.69 -19.98
C ALA A 145 7.52 -8.87 -18.99
N PRO A 146 8.64 -9.34 -18.41
CA PRO A 146 8.62 -10.43 -17.46
C PRO A 146 7.93 -10.00 -16.16
N ASP A 147 7.34 -10.97 -15.46
CA ASP A 147 6.75 -10.71 -14.16
C ASP A 147 7.82 -10.23 -13.16
N PRO A 148 7.47 -9.25 -12.31
CA PRO A 148 8.29 -8.85 -11.18
C PRO A 148 8.74 -10.03 -10.30
N SER A 149 9.97 -10.02 -9.79
CA SER A 149 10.32 -10.91 -8.68
C SER A 149 9.67 -10.39 -7.39
N SER A 150 8.95 -11.27 -6.69
CA SER A 150 8.33 -10.98 -5.40
C SER A 150 9.10 -11.53 -4.19
N LEU A 151 10.30 -12.08 -4.42
CA LEU A 151 11.17 -12.65 -3.39
C LEU A 151 12.32 -11.73 -2.99
N ASN A 152 12.62 -10.71 -3.81
CA ASN A 152 13.72 -9.78 -3.58
C ASN A 152 13.22 -8.47 -2.96
N THR A 153 12.47 -8.56 -1.86
CA THR A 153 12.08 -7.36 -1.10
C THR A 153 13.26 -6.94 -0.23
N PRO A 154 13.70 -5.66 -0.27
CA PRO A 154 14.74 -5.19 0.63
C PRO A 154 14.36 -5.43 2.10
N PRO A 155 15.33 -5.73 2.98
CA PRO A 155 15.04 -5.90 4.38
C PRO A 155 14.57 -4.58 5.00
N ASP A 156 13.65 -4.65 5.95
CA ASP A 156 13.16 -3.48 6.66
C ASP A 156 12.89 -3.79 8.14
N PHE A 157 12.62 -2.73 8.90
CA PHE A 157 12.34 -2.82 10.33
C PHE A 157 10.85 -2.68 10.67
N TYR A 158 9.99 -2.62 9.65
CA TYR A 158 8.57 -2.34 9.81
C TYR A 158 7.81 -3.59 10.23
N GLN A 159 7.34 -3.57 11.48
CA GLN A 159 6.49 -4.62 11.96
C GLN A 159 5.07 -4.48 11.42
N THR A 160 4.61 -5.51 10.73
CA THR A 160 3.29 -5.59 10.10
C THR A 160 2.62 -6.90 10.54
N LYS A 161 1.99 -6.86 11.72
CA LYS A 161 1.37 -8.04 12.36
C LYS A 161 0.15 -8.54 11.57
N PRO A 162 -0.17 -9.84 11.61
CA PRO A 162 -1.44 -10.34 11.10
C PRO A 162 -2.65 -9.65 11.75
N LEU A 163 -3.76 -9.58 11.02
CA LEU A 163 -4.98 -8.95 11.50
C LEU A 163 -5.52 -9.65 12.75
N GLY A 164 -5.76 -8.89 13.82
CA GLY A 164 -6.29 -9.41 15.08
C GLY A 164 -5.27 -10.09 15.99
N SER A 165 -3.98 -10.09 15.63
CA SER A 165 -2.91 -10.50 16.53
C SER A 165 -2.80 -9.56 17.73
N SER A 166 -2.79 -10.11 18.95
CA SER A 166 -2.57 -9.34 20.17
C SER A 166 -1.23 -8.61 20.11
N SER A 167 -1.21 -7.33 20.51
CA SER A 167 0.02 -6.54 20.64
C SER A 167 0.92 -7.03 21.77
N THR A 168 0.42 -7.89 22.65
CA THR A 168 1.08 -8.31 23.88
C THR A 168 1.37 -9.80 23.87
N LEU A 169 2.58 -10.16 23.47
CA LEU A 169 3.30 -11.07 24.35
C LEU A 169 3.56 -10.27 25.62
N THR A 170 3.10 -10.80 26.75
CA THR A 170 3.54 -10.34 28.06
C THR A 170 5.06 -10.35 28.02
N ALA A 171 5.67 -9.18 27.83
CA ALA A 171 7.03 -8.97 28.27
C ALA A 171 7.07 -9.57 29.66
N SER A 172 7.92 -10.58 29.86
CA SER A 172 8.15 -11.08 31.21
C SER A 172 8.43 -9.84 32.06
N THR A 173 7.91 -9.82 33.28
CA THR A 173 8.15 -8.73 34.23
C THR A 173 9.62 -8.60 34.64
N LEU A 174 10.52 -9.38 33.99
CA LEU A 174 11.95 -9.25 34.06
C LEU A 174 12.36 -8.00 33.29
N LYS A 175 12.58 -6.92 34.04
CA LYS A 175 13.21 -5.72 33.50
C LYS A 175 14.55 -6.10 32.85
N ALA A 176 14.83 -5.50 31.70
CA ALA A 176 16.14 -5.35 31.06
C ALA A 176 17.18 -4.79 32.04
N GLY A 177 17.61 -5.61 32.99
CA GLY A 177 18.53 -5.28 34.04
C GLY A 177 19.95 -5.51 33.57
N GLU A 178 20.78 -4.48 33.69
CA GLU A 178 22.23 -4.68 33.73
C GLU A 178 22.53 -5.73 34.81
N GLN A 179 23.19 -6.83 34.43
CA GLN A 179 23.58 -7.86 35.38
C GLN A 179 24.91 -7.42 35.98
N CYS A 180 24.99 -7.23 37.30
CA CYS A 180 26.23 -6.84 37.98
C CYS A 180 26.63 -7.84 39.05
N SER A 181 27.94 -8.05 39.22
CA SER A 181 28.48 -8.83 40.33
C SER A 181 28.21 -8.14 41.67
N LYS A 182 28.41 -8.89 42.77
CA LYS A 182 28.53 -8.25 44.09
C LYS A 182 29.71 -7.27 44.08
N LYS A 183 29.57 -6.18 44.85
CA LYS A 183 30.68 -5.25 45.08
C LYS A 183 31.79 -5.91 45.90
N ASP A 184 33.04 -5.66 45.53
CA ASP A 184 34.20 -6.02 46.33
C ASP A 184 34.40 -5.04 47.52
N GLN A 185 35.45 -5.25 48.32
CA GLN A 185 35.78 -4.41 49.47
C GLN A 185 36.11 -2.95 49.09
N ARG A 186 36.40 -2.66 47.81
CA ARG A 186 36.69 -1.34 47.27
C ARG A 186 35.48 -0.74 46.55
N GLY A 187 34.29 -1.35 46.68
CA GLY A 187 33.07 -0.88 46.04
C GLY A 187 32.98 -1.20 44.54
N ARG A 188 33.87 -2.05 44.02
CA ARG A 188 33.97 -2.36 42.60
C ARG A 188 33.10 -3.53 42.21
N GLN A 189 32.54 -3.49 41.01
CA GLN A 189 31.72 -4.55 40.43
C GLN A 189 31.99 -4.63 38.94
N VAL A 190 31.82 -5.82 38.36
CA VAL A 190 31.66 -5.92 36.91
C VAL A 190 30.18 -5.94 36.57
N CYS A 191 29.84 -5.51 35.38
CA CYS A 191 28.50 -5.58 34.85
C CYS A 191 28.49 -6.00 33.37
N PHE A 192 27.40 -6.64 32.94
CA PHE A 192 27.19 -7.13 31.58
C PHE A 192 25.76 -6.83 31.11
N GLY A 193 25.61 -6.54 29.82
CA GLY A 193 24.35 -6.78 29.12
C GLY A 193 23.44 -5.57 28.89
N LYS A 194 23.77 -4.36 29.35
CA LYS A 194 22.93 -3.17 29.06
C LYS A 194 23.75 -1.97 28.62
N GLN A 195 23.41 -1.41 27.46
CA GLN A 195 24.04 -0.20 26.95
C GLN A 195 23.90 0.97 27.94
N LEU A 196 25.01 1.64 28.24
CA LEU A 196 25.00 2.83 29.09
C LEU A 196 24.31 4.00 28.38
N SER A 197 23.55 4.79 29.16
CA SER A 197 23.10 6.11 28.70
C SER A 197 24.31 6.94 28.24
N LYS A 198 24.19 7.64 27.12
CA LYS A 198 25.29 8.44 26.52
C LYS A 198 26.02 9.34 27.51
N ASP A 199 25.29 9.87 28.50
CA ASP A 199 25.82 10.79 29.53
C ASP A 199 26.72 10.11 30.58
N LYS A 200 26.66 8.78 30.68
CA LYS A 200 27.40 7.96 31.64
C LYS A 200 28.53 7.15 31.00
N ALA A 201 28.67 7.20 29.67
CA ALA A 201 29.80 6.59 28.98
C ALA A 201 31.07 7.47 29.17
N PRO A 202 32.24 6.88 29.42
CA PRO A 202 33.49 7.63 29.51
C PRO A 202 33.75 8.43 28.22
N LYS A 203 34.22 9.67 28.36
CA LYS A 203 34.53 10.53 27.22
C LYS A 203 35.79 9.99 26.52
N LYS A 204 35.61 9.54 25.27
CA LYS A 204 36.58 8.96 24.32
C LYS A 204 36.80 7.45 24.46
N VAL A 205 35.95 6.68 23.81
CA VAL A 205 36.39 5.44 23.15
C VAL A 205 35.99 5.59 21.68
N ALA A 206 36.97 5.76 20.80
CA ALA A 206 36.72 5.77 19.37
C ALA A 206 36.37 4.33 18.97
N ARG A 207 35.15 4.10 18.48
CA ARG A 207 34.82 2.85 17.78
C ARG A 207 35.68 2.78 16.53
N ALA A 208 36.59 1.82 16.47
CA ALA A 208 37.18 1.43 15.20
C ALA A 208 36.18 0.45 14.57
N MET A 209 35.43 0.89 13.56
CA MET A 209 34.67 -0.05 12.74
C MET A 209 35.69 -0.83 11.89
N ALA A 210 35.97 -2.07 12.28
CA ALA A 210 36.56 -3.02 11.36
C ALA A 210 35.56 -3.27 10.22
N LYS A 211 36.04 -3.66 9.04
CA LYS A 211 35.19 -3.98 7.91
C LYS A 211 34.50 -5.31 8.22
N ALA A 212 33.23 -5.30 8.61
CA ALA A 212 32.52 -6.52 8.97
C ALA A 212 32.29 -7.41 7.75
N GLU A 213 32.43 -8.73 7.92
CA GLU A 213 32.03 -9.70 6.90
C GLU A 213 30.51 -9.97 7.01
N ALA A 214 29.90 -10.32 5.88
CA ALA A 214 28.48 -10.66 5.83
C ALA A 214 28.21 -12.01 6.51
N THR A 215 27.24 -12.07 7.40
CA THR A 215 26.87 -13.32 8.08
C THR A 215 26.17 -14.27 7.10
N ALA A 216 26.69 -15.48 6.95
CA ALA A 216 26.16 -16.54 6.07
C ALA A 216 25.82 -16.07 4.63
N GLY A 217 26.58 -15.11 4.09
CA GLY A 217 26.36 -14.58 2.74
C GLY A 217 25.21 -13.57 2.60
N VAL A 218 24.62 -13.12 3.71
CA VAL A 218 23.58 -12.08 3.73
C VAL A 218 24.23 -10.71 3.88
N GLU A 219 24.49 -10.03 2.76
CA GLU A 219 25.30 -8.79 2.71
C GLU A 219 24.86 -7.68 3.66
N TRP A 220 23.54 -7.54 3.88
CA TRP A 220 22.96 -6.52 4.75
C TRP A 220 22.94 -6.89 6.23
N CYS A 221 23.27 -8.14 6.59
CA CYS A 221 23.37 -8.61 7.96
C CYS A 221 24.84 -8.70 8.38
N ASN A 222 25.33 -7.63 8.99
CA ASN A 222 26.72 -7.50 9.42
C ASN A 222 26.80 -6.65 10.70
N THR A 223 27.97 -6.62 11.34
CA THR A 223 28.20 -5.97 12.64
C THR A 223 28.58 -4.49 12.53
N ASP A 224 28.51 -3.86 11.35
CA ASP A 224 28.94 -2.46 11.15
C ASP A 224 28.19 -1.49 12.08
N PHE A 225 26.90 -1.73 12.34
CA PHE A 225 26.11 -0.88 13.22
C PHE A 225 24.92 -1.64 13.83
N SER A 226 24.47 -1.18 15.00
CA SER A 226 23.27 -1.75 15.62
C SER A 226 22.04 -1.50 14.77
N SER A 227 21.30 -2.56 14.46
CA SER A 227 20.12 -2.53 13.60
C SER A 227 19.24 -3.74 13.89
N ILE A 228 17.96 -3.65 13.51
CA ILE A 228 17.04 -4.80 13.49
C ILE A 228 16.32 -4.73 12.16
N LEU A 229 16.58 -5.69 11.28
CA LEU A 229 16.11 -5.73 9.91
C LEU A 229 15.63 -7.14 9.57
N ALA A 230 14.52 -7.24 8.83
CA ALA A 230 13.95 -8.51 8.43
C ALA A 230 13.48 -8.48 6.98
N THR A 231 13.57 -9.63 6.33
CA THR A 231 12.76 -10.03 5.19
C THR A 231 11.72 -11.04 5.66
N ARG A 232 10.97 -11.66 4.74
CA ARG A 232 10.02 -12.73 5.08
C ARG A 232 10.70 -14.00 5.64
N PHE A 233 11.98 -14.22 5.34
CA PHE A 233 12.70 -15.47 5.62
C PHE A 233 14.05 -15.30 6.35
N THR A 234 14.53 -14.07 6.51
CA THR A 234 15.76 -13.77 7.23
C THR A 234 15.54 -12.57 8.15
N GLU A 235 15.96 -12.68 9.41
CA GLU A 235 15.96 -11.60 10.39
C GLU A 235 17.39 -11.40 10.89
N CYS A 236 17.79 -10.15 11.12
CA CYS A 236 19.09 -9.77 11.62
C CYS A 236 18.94 -8.70 12.71
N ASP A 237 19.34 -9.06 13.92
CA ASP A 237 19.36 -8.20 15.10
C ASP A 237 20.82 -7.99 15.54
N VAL A 238 21.28 -6.76 15.45
CA VAL A 238 22.64 -6.34 15.77
C VAL A 238 22.61 -5.38 16.94
N ARG A 239 23.29 -5.74 18.02
CA ARG A 239 23.28 -5.02 19.30
C ARG A 239 24.68 -4.68 19.75
N THR A 240 24.82 -3.53 20.39
CA THR A 240 26.05 -3.22 21.13
C THR A 240 25.86 -3.59 22.59
N VAL A 241 26.61 -4.60 23.03
CA VAL A 241 26.53 -5.13 24.39
C VAL A 241 27.79 -4.75 25.17
N PRO A 242 27.70 -3.99 26.28
CA PRO A 242 28.87 -3.64 27.06
C PRO A 242 29.18 -4.65 28.16
N VAL A 243 30.48 -4.82 28.42
CA VAL A 243 31.08 -5.36 29.63
C VAL A 243 31.77 -4.22 30.35
N ILE A 244 31.45 -4.01 31.63
CA ILE A 244 31.81 -2.80 32.36
C ILE A 244 32.48 -3.18 33.68
N ILE A 245 33.58 -2.50 34.02
CA ILE A 245 34.10 -2.43 35.40
C ILE A 245 33.67 -1.09 35.97
N ARG A 246 33.08 -1.10 37.17
CA ARG A 246 32.66 0.12 37.87
C ARG A 246 33.16 0.16 39.29
N THR A 247 33.45 1.36 39.78
CA THR A 247 33.63 1.67 41.19
C THR A 247 32.46 2.53 41.65
N ASP A 248 31.70 2.06 42.64
CA ASP A 248 30.56 2.77 43.21
C ASP A 248 29.55 3.31 42.18
N GLY A 249 29.33 2.53 41.13
CA GLY A 249 28.35 2.84 40.07
C GLY A 249 28.90 3.72 38.95
N VAL A 250 30.14 4.20 39.04
CA VAL A 250 30.83 4.95 37.99
C VAL A 250 31.64 3.98 37.13
N PRO A 251 31.47 3.96 35.79
CA PRO A 251 32.30 3.14 34.90
C PRO A 251 33.77 3.56 34.92
N ASP A 252 34.64 2.63 35.28
CA ASP A 252 36.10 2.77 35.22
C ASP A 252 36.63 2.32 33.85
N ALA A 253 36.12 1.19 33.35
CA ALA A 253 36.49 0.61 32.07
C ALA A 253 35.28 -0.04 31.38
N ILE A 254 35.26 -0.01 30.04
CA ILE A 254 34.19 -0.60 29.22
C ILE A 254 34.78 -1.30 28.00
N ALA A 255 34.47 -2.57 27.83
CA ALA A 255 34.58 -3.29 26.56
C ALA A 255 33.19 -3.32 25.91
N TYR A 256 33.07 -2.89 24.64
CA TYR A 256 31.83 -3.04 23.88
C TYR A 256 32.01 -4.19 22.90
N PHE A 257 30.98 -5.01 22.80
CA PHE A 257 30.88 -6.07 21.81
C PHE A 257 29.74 -5.74 20.85
N MET A 258 29.91 -6.09 19.58
CA MET A 258 28.83 -6.22 18.62
C MET A 258 28.34 -7.66 18.69
N PHE A 259 27.10 -7.84 19.10
CA PHE A 259 26.39 -9.11 19.00
C PHE A 259 25.53 -9.04 17.76
N LEU A 260 25.71 -9.95 16.83
CA LEU A 260 24.83 -10.14 15.68
C LEU A 260 24.14 -11.47 15.83
N ARG A 261 22.82 -11.45 15.79
CA ARG A 261 21.98 -12.64 15.72
C ARG A 261 21.24 -12.61 14.39
N MET A 262 21.41 -13.65 13.59
CA MET A 262 20.67 -13.84 12.35
C MET A 262 19.82 -15.09 12.45
N LEU A 263 18.52 -14.97 12.19
CA LEU A 263 17.61 -16.10 12.06
C LEU A 263 17.28 -16.33 10.59
N GLN A 264 17.47 -17.54 10.10
CA GLN A 264 17.19 -17.93 8.72
C GLN A 264 16.19 -19.09 8.67
N LEU A 265 15.11 -18.90 7.93
CA LEU A 265 14.02 -19.86 7.79
C LEU A 265 14.24 -20.73 6.54
N ASP A 266 15.35 -21.49 6.55
CA ASP A 266 15.88 -22.27 5.42
C ASP A 266 15.40 -23.72 5.34
N GLY A 267 14.77 -24.24 6.39
CA GLY A 267 14.30 -25.62 6.50
C GLY A 267 12.79 -25.78 6.39
N GLN A 268 12.35 -26.99 6.02
CA GLN A 268 10.93 -27.36 6.09
C GLN A 268 10.49 -27.51 7.56
N ASN A 269 11.21 -28.31 8.34
CA ASN A 269 10.94 -28.60 9.75
C ASN A 269 12.05 -28.08 10.68
N SER A 270 12.84 -27.12 10.18
CA SER A 270 13.93 -26.48 10.91
C SER A 270 14.11 -25.03 10.50
N PHE A 271 14.82 -24.28 11.32
CA PHE A 271 15.37 -22.97 11.00
C PHE A 271 16.70 -22.81 11.72
N THR A 272 17.54 -21.88 11.28
CA THR A 272 18.92 -21.76 11.73
C THR A 272 19.15 -20.40 12.37
N GLU A 273 19.79 -20.39 13.54
CA GLU A 273 20.30 -19.19 14.20
C GLU A 273 21.82 -19.11 14.01
N TYR A 274 22.31 -17.93 13.64
CA TYR A 274 23.73 -17.59 13.58
C TYR A 274 23.99 -16.51 14.61
N LEU A 275 24.83 -16.79 15.60
CA LEU A 275 25.31 -15.80 16.55
C LEU A 275 26.75 -15.46 16.20
N THR A 276 27.06 -14.16 16.08
CA THR A 276 28.42 -13.64 15.95
C THR A 276 28.69 -12.66 17.08
N ILE A 277 29.83 -12.81 17.74
CA ILE A 277 30.31 -11.93 18.80
C ILE A 277 31.68 -11.39 18.40
N GLU A 278 31.81 -10.07 18.39
CA GLU A 278 33.10 -9.43 18.17
C GLU A 278 33.26 -8.14 19.00
N PRO A 279 34.50 -7.75 19.35
CA PRO A 279 34.75 -6.48 19.99
C PRO A 279 34.51 -5.29 19.05
N ALA A 280 33.77 -4.27 19.50
CA ALA A 280 33.59 -3.00 18.77
C ALA A 280 34.81 -2.06 18.93
N GLN A 281 35.74 -2.43 19.81
CA GLN A 281 37.05 -1.81 20.00
C GLN A 281 38.01 -2.83 20.62
N GLN A 282 39.31 -2.50 20.62
CA GLN A 282 40.32 -3.32 21.30
C GLN A 282 39.94 -3.48 22.78
N ILE A 283 40.03 -4.71 23.29
CA ILE A 283 39.75 -4.97 24.70
C ILE A 283 40.68 -4.12 25.59
N PRO A 284 40.14 -3.32 26.52
CA PRO A 284 40.94 -2.50 27.43
C PRO A 284 41.87 -3.33 28.32
N MET A 285 43.00 -2.74 28.72
CA MET A 285 43.99 -3.37 29.62
C MET A 285 43.44 -3.67 31.03
N ASP A 286 42.30 -3.08 31.39
CA ASP A 286 41.59 -3.32 32.65
C ASP A 286 40.96 -4.72 32.73
N PHE A 287 40.82 -5.42 31.60
CA PHE A 287 40.29 -6.79 31.52
C PHE A 287 41.43 -7.76 31.22
N ALA A 288 41.77 -8.68 32.14
CA ALA A 288 42.67 -9.79 31.85
C ALA A 288 42.06 -10.75 30.80
N GLU A 289 40.76 -11.02 30.93
CA GLU A 289 40.02 -11.93 30.06
C GLU A 289 38.54 -11.59 30.13
N ILE A 290 37.85 -11.69 29.01
CA ILE A 290 36.39 -11.74 28.92
C ILE A 290 36.08 -13.00 28.15
N ASP A 291 35.40 -13.96 28.75
CA ASP A 291 35.01 -15.23 28.12
C ASP A 291 33.48 -15.29 28.06
N MET A 292 32.92 -15.52 26.87
CA MET A 292 31.48 -15.55 26.64
C MET A 292 31.06 -16.89 26.06
N SER A 293 30.08 -17.54 26.66
CA SER A 293 29.58 -18.83 26.19
C SER A 293 28.05 -18.82 26.14
N ILE A 294 27.49 -19.72 25.33
CA ILE A 294 26.05 -19.95 25.33
C ILE A 294 25.72 -20.79 26.56
N ASN A 295 24.84 -20.27 27.40
CA ASN A 295 24.29 -21.04 28.52
C ASN A 295 23.24 -22.03 28.03
N GLN A 296 22.29 -21.51 27.25
CA GLN A 296 21.23 -22.30 26.63
C GLN A 296 20.52 -21.49 25.54
N HIS A 297 20.02 -22.20 24.53
CA HIS A 297 19.00 -21.68 23.64
C HIS A 297 17.62 -21.95 24.22
N LEU A 298 16.73 -20.98 24.05
CA LEU A 298 15.34 -21.01 24.48
C LEU A 298 14.44 -20.97 23.25
N CYS A 299 13.24 -21.52 23.37
CA CYS A 299 12.21 -21.35 22.36
C CYS A 299 10.84 -21.30 23.02
N GLN A 300 10.12 -20.20 22.82
CA GLN A 300 8.69 -20.17 23.13
C GLN A 300 7.96 -21.04 22.11
N GLY A 301 7.17 -22.00 22.60
CA GLY A 301 6.49 -23.00 21.79
C GLY A 301 7.20 -24.35 21.81
N SER A 302 6.87 -25.24 20.89
CA SER A 302 7.40 -26.62 20.84
C SER A 302 8.55 -26.78 19.85
N CYS A 303 9.38 -25.74 19.64
CA CYS A 303 10.61 -25.87 18.87
C CYS A 303 11.78 -26.26 19.78
N THR A 304 12.73 -27.02 19.24
CA THR A 304 13.84 -27.64 19.99
C THR A 304 15.16 -27.21 19.38
N PRO A 305 15.98 -26.41 20.09
CA PRO A 305 17.33 -26.12 19.65
C PRO A 305 18.21 -27.37 19.70
N VAL A 306 19.15 -27.47 18.76
CA VAL A 306 20.23 -28.44 18.77
C VAL A 306 21.45 -27.71 19.31
N GLU A 307 21.68 -27.84 20.62
CA GLU A 307 22.76 -27.13 21.31
C GLU A 307 24.12 -27.43 20.66
N PRO A 308 24.87 -26.41 20.23
CA PRO A 308 26.22 -26.59 19.71
C PRO A 308 27.17 -27.01 20.85
N ASP A 309 28.15 -27.84 20.53
CA ASP A 309 29.28 -28.07 21.45
C ASP A 309 30.33 -26.95 21.33
N ASP A 310 31.28 -26.90 22.27
CA ASP A 310 32.31 -25.86 22.31
C ASP A 310 33.18 -25.80 21.03
N SER A 311 33.26 -26.88 20.26
CA SER A 311 34.03 -26.93 19.01
C SER A 311 33.28 -26.35 17.80
N ALA A 312 32.00 -26.02 17.95
CA ALA A 312 31.18 -25.42 16.91
C ALA A 312 31.47 -23.93 16.68
N TRP A 313 32.18 -23.28 17.61
CA TRP A 313 32.63 -21.89 17.43
C TRP A 313 33.74 -21.79 16.39
N THR A 314 33.69 -20.76 15.55
CA THR A 314 34.69 -20.54 14.49
C THR A 314 36.06 -20.13 15.01
N ASP A 315 36.10 -19.50 16.18
CA ASP A 315 37.32 -19.10 16.90
C ASP A 315 37.07 -19.19 18.41
N LYS A 316 38.08 -18.87 19.21
CA LYS A 316 37.98 -18.83 20.68
C LYS A 316 36.85 -17.91 21.15
N THR A 317 36.29 -18.23 22.31
CA THR A 317 35.19 -17.49 22.94
C THR A 317 35.66 -16.49 24.00
N TRP A 318 36.98 -16.26 24.08
CA TRP A 318 37.60 -15.41 25.08
C TRP A 318 38.54 -14.39 24.47
N TRP A 319 38.47 -13.17 24.99
CA TRP A 319 39.24 -12.02 24.55
C TRP A 319 40.15 -11.50 25.67
N THR A 320 41.39 -11.22 25.33
CA THR A 320 42.42 -10.63 26.21
C THR A 320 42.72 -9.18 25.80
N PRO A 321 43.50 -8.39 26.56
CA PRO A 321 43.82 -7.02 26.17
C PRO A 321 44.34 -6.89 24.74
N GLY A 322 43.82 -5.90 24.01
CA GLY A 322 44.20 -5.61 22.62
C GLY A 322 43.54 -6.50 21.56
N ASP A 323 42.82 -7.55 21.96
CA ASP A 323 42.17 -8.48 21.04
C ASP A 323 40.97 -7.83 20.32
N MET A 324 40.72 -8.29 19.10
CA MET A 324 39.71 -7.84 18.14
C MET A 324 39.13 -9.01 17.31
N HIS A 325 39.45 -10.27 17.62
CA HIS A 325 38.93 -11.38 16.84
C HIS A 325 37.40 -11.49 16.95
N SER A 326 36.79 -12.04 15.92
CA SER A 326 35.37 -12.33 15.82
C SER A 326 35.17 -13.84 15.92
N THR A 327 34.12 -14.27 16.62
CA THR A 327 33.74 -15.68 16.69
C THR A 327 32.25 -15.83 16.45
N SER A 328 31.89 -16.91 15.76
CA SER A 328 30.51 -17.21 15.37
C SER A 328 30.16 -18.65 15.69
N VAL A 329 28.89 -18.91 15.94
CA VAL A 329 28.33 -20.24 16.13
C VAL A 329 26.99 -20.34 15.41
N THR A 330 26.68 -21.55 14.93
CA THR A 330 25.44 -21.86 14.21
C THR A 330 24.64 -22.88 14.99
N THR A 331 23.38 -22.55 15.27
CA THR A 331 22.46 -23.37 16.04
C THR A 331 21.20 -23.68 15.22
N PRO A 332 20.97 -24.94 14.84
CA PRO A 332 19.71 -25.36 14.26
C PRO A 332 18.60 -25.45 15.33
N TYR A 333 17.39 -25.05 14.96
CA TYR A 333 16.16 -25.33 15.70
C TYR A 333 15.31 -26.29 14.88
N THR A 334 14.73 -27.30 15.51
CA THR A 334 13.82 -28.27 14.89
C THR A 334 12.42 -28.17 15.47
N TRP A 335 11.41 -28.60 14.74
CA TRP A 335 10.04 -28.66 15.24
C TRP A 335 9.26 -29.84 14.63
N ASN A 336 8.21 -30.27 15.32
CA ASN A 336 7.41 -31.42 14.87
C ASN A 336 6.44 -31.03 13.76
N ALA A 337 6.78 -31.41 12.52
CA ALA A 337 5.97 -31.21 11.32
C ALA A 337 5.08 -32.41 10.94
N SER A 338 4.93 -33.42 11.82
CA SER A 338 4.27 -34.69 11.46
C SER A 338 2.75 -34.58 11.33
N THR A 339 2.14 -33.58 11.95
CA THR A 339 0.68 -33.38 11.89
C THR A 339 0.35 -32.42 10.74
N PRO A 340 -0.43 -32.83 9.74
CA PRO A 340 -0.80 -31.97 8.61
C PRO A 340 -1.74 -30.82 9.05
N ASP A 341 -1.71 -29.74 8.29
CA ASP A 341 -2.59 -28.57 8.41
C ASP A 341 -2.59 -27.91 9.81
N GLN A 342 -1.43 -27.91 10.46
CA GLN A 342 -1.19 -27.24 11.74
C GLN A 342 -0.45 -25.92 11.54
N LYS A 343 -0.66 -25.00 12.49
CA LYS A 343 0.05 -23.73 12.60
C LYS A 343 0.73 -23.65 13.95
N TYR A 344 1.98 -23.22 13.95
CA TYR A 344 2.80 -23.05 15.13
C TYR A 344 3.35 -21.63 15.16
N LEU A 345 3.45 -21.07 16.36
CA LEU A 345 4.11 -19.80 16.60
C LEU A 345 5.31 -20.08 17.49
N PHE A 346 6.49 -19.71 17.01
CA PHE A 346 7.74 -19.87 17.72
C PHE A 346 8.40 -18.52 17.95
N LYS A 347 9.07 -18.40 19.09
CA LYS A 347 9.96 -17.28 19.38
C LYS A 347 11.27 -17.82 19.94
N PRO A 348 12.30 -18.00 19.09
CA PRO A 348 13.61 -18.43 19.55
C PRO A 348 14.24 -17.32 20.39
N ASP A 349 15.05 -17.70 21.35
CA ASP A 349 15.77 -16.80 22.24
C ASP A 349 17.07 -17.48 22.68
N ILE A 350 18.01 -16.71 23.22
CA ILE A 350 19.34 -17.20 23.58
C ILE A 350 19.80 -16.54 24.86
N GLN A 351 20.41 -17.33 25.74
CA GLN A 351 21.07 -16.87 26.95
C GLN A 351 22.58 -17.03 26.83
N ILE A 352 23.29 -15.92 27.02
CA ILE A 352 24.74 -15.83 26.95
C ILE A 352 25.26 -15.52 28.36
N ASP A 353 26.24 -16.31 28.78
CA ASP A 353 26.98 -16.13 30.02
C ASP A 353 28.32 -15.46 29.72
N ALA A 354 28.82 -14.69 30.68
CA ALA A 354 30.10 -14.02 30.60
C ALA A 354 30.91 -14.25 31.88
N ASN A 355 32.10 -14.82 31.75
CA ASN A 355 33.11 -14.88 32.79
C ASN A 355 34.11 -13.74 32.56
N ILE A 356 34.13 -12.77 33.48
CA ILE A 356 34.86 -11.50 33.27
C ILE A 356 35.99 -11.41 34.29
N LEU A 357 37.24 -11.34 33.85
CA LEU A 357 38.42 -11.21 34.71
C LEU A 357 39.01 -9.81 34.59
N PRO A 358 38.93 -8.95 35.61
CA PRO A 358 39.72 -7.73 35.69
C PRO A 358 41.22 -8.04 35.81
N SER A 359 42.07 -7.16 35.27
CA SER A 359 43.52 -7.36 35.19
C SER A 359 44.21 -7.43 36.56
N ASP A 360 43.61 -6.89 37.60
CA ASP A 360 44.12 -6.90 38.96
C ASP A 360 43.85 -8.21 39.73
N GLY A 361 43.12 -9.17 39.11
CA GLY A 361 42.84 -10.50 39.64
C GLY A 361 41.96 -10.54 40.89
N ASN A 362 41.42 -9.41 41.34
CA ASN A 362 40.75 -9.30 42.64
C ASN A 362 39.26 -9.64 42.61
N ILE A 363 38.67 -9.81 41.42
CA ILE A 363 37.24 -10.12 41.24
C ILE A 363 37.14 -11.12 40.09
N ARG A 364 36.61 -12.33 40.32
CA ARG A 364 36.27 -13.29 39.23
C ARG A 364 34.76 -13.53 39.20
N PRO A 365 33.99 -12.63 38.57
CA PRO A 365 32.55 -12.75 38.41
C PRO A 365 32.16 -13.60 37.21
N PHE A 366 31.39 -14.65 37.49
CA PHE A 366 30.55 -15.32 36.50
C PHE A 366 29.21 -14.60 36.44
N MET A 367 28.86 -14.10 35.27
CA MET A 367 27.62 -13.38 35.01
C MET A 367 26.76 -14.21 34.09
N THR A 368 25.58 -14.59 34.56
CA THR A 368 24.60 -15.25 33.70
C THR A 368 23.50 -14.29 33.30
N GLY A 369 22.85 -14.59 32.18
CA GLY A 369 21.54 -14.01 31.88
C GLY A 369 21.56 -12.74 31.05
N TYR A 370 22.54 -12.55 30.16
CA TYR A 370 22.21 -11.80 28.95
C TYR A 370 21.25 -12.66 28.14
N GLN A 371 19.97 -12.31 28.20
CA GLN A 371 18.95 -12.97 27.42
C GLN A 371 18.49 -12.03 26.32
N TRP A 372 18.56 -12.48 25.07
CA TRP A 372 18.27 -11.65 23.90
C TRP A 372 16.89 -10.98 24.02
N SER A 373 15.88 -11.73 24.45
CA SER A 373 14.52 -11.18 24.63
C SER A 373 14.36 -10.18 25.77
N LEU A 374 15.33 -10.06 26.69
CA LEU A 374 15.28 -9.12 27.82
C LEU A 374 16.02 -7.81 27.56
N ASP A 375 16.90 -7.74 26.57
CA ASP A 375 17.71 -6.53 26.26
C ASP A 375 17.05 -5.59 25.22
N TYR A 376 15.71 -5.61 25.10
CA TYR A 376 15.02 -4.65 24.24
C TYR A 376 14.92 -3.26 24.91
N SER A 377 15.64 -2.28 24.37
CA SER A 377 15.46 -0.86 24.70
C SER A 377 14.55 -0.16 23.67
N GLY A 378 13.26 0.01 23.98
CA GLY A 378 12.29 0.71 23.12
C GLY A 378 11.08 -0.15 22.72
N ASP A 379 10.15 0.42 21.94
CA ASP A 379 8.98 -0.30 21.39
C ASP A 379 9.46 -1.63 20.79
N THR A 380 9.11 -2.74 21.43
CA THR A 380 9.66 -4.07 21.16
C THR A 380 9.28 -4.50 19.75
N LYS A 381 10.22 -4.35 18.80
CA LYS A 381 10.07 -4.90 17.46
C LYS A 381 10.10 -6.42 17.57
N ASP A 382 8.94 -7.02 17.41
CA ASP A 382 8.74 -8.48 17.48
C ASP A 382 8.80 -9.05 16.05
N LEU A 383 9.90 -8.73 15.35
CA LEU A 383 10.17 -9.19 13.97
C LEU A 383 10.63 -10.64 13.94
N ASP A 384 11.19 -11.12 15.04
CA ASP A 384 11.67 -12.49 15.29
C ASP A 384 10.54 -13.50 15.57
N GLN A 385 9.27 -13.09 15.51
CA GLN A 385 8.13 -14.00 15.64
C GLN A 385 8.00 -14.87 14.39
N ILE A 386 8.26 -16.16 14.56
CA ILE A 386 8.21 -17.16 13.49
C ILE A 386 6.83 -17.83 13.51
N ARG A 387 6.18 -17.91 12.34
CA ARG A 387 5.06 -18.83 12.10
C ARG A 387 5.56 -19.97 11.24
N CYS A 388 5.41 -21.19 11.73
CA CYS A 388 5.60 -22.40 10.94
C CYS A 388 4.27 -23.09 10.70
N ASP A 389 4.13 -23.78 9.58
CA ASP A 389 2.90 -24.48 9.24
C ASP A 389 3.16 -25.72 8.37
N THR A 390 2.26 -26.70 8.46
CA THR A 390 2.31 -27.99 7.73
C THR A 390 1.23 -28.06 6.66
N THR A 391 0.92 -26.94 6.00
CA THR A 391 -0.22 -26.88 5.07
C THR A 391 -0.02 -27.85 3.92
N THR A 392 -1.10 -28.57 3.60
CA THR A 392 -1.16 -29.39 2.39
C THR A 392 -1.41 -28.54 1.12
N ALA A 393 -1.86 -27.29 1.30
CA ALA A 393 -1.98 -26.28 0.27
C ALA A 393 -0.72 -25.40 0.20
N GLY A 394 -0.10 -25.23 -0.98
CA GLY A 394 1.09 -24.38 -1.16
C GLY A 394 2.41 -25.16 -1.27
N PRO A 395 3.58 -24.61 -0.86
CA PRO A 395 4.88 -25.28 -1.01
C PRO A 395 5.13 -26.41 0.01
N GLY A 396 4.09 -26.87 0.72
CA GLY A 396 4.22 -27.86 1.80
C GLY A 396 4.66 -27.22 3.12
N THR A 397 5.32 -27.96 3.99
CA THR A 397 5.79 -27.50 5.32
C THR A 397 6.85 -26.39 5.25
N GLY A 398 6.79 -25.40 6.14
CA GLY A 398 7.84 -24.37 6.27
C GLY A 398 7.48 -23.24 7.23
N CYS A 399 8.34 -22.22 7.29
CA CYS A 399 8.25 -21.11 8.24
C CYS A 399 8.37 -19.73 7.58
N VAL A 400 7.83 -18.70 8.23
CA VAL A 400 7.94 -17.27 7.87
C VAL A 400 8.08 -16.39 9.10
N PHE A 401 8.73 -15.23 8.96
CA PHE A 401 8.58 -14.14 9.93
C PHE A 401 7.20 -13.51 9.76
N VAL A 402 6.28 -13.88 10.64
CA VAL A 402 4.85 -13.60 10.46
C VAL A 402 4.51 -12.11 10.56
N ASN A 403 5.35 -11.39 11.31
CA ASN A 403 5.22 -9.95 11.54
C ASN A 403 5.95 -9.10 10.49
N HIS A 404 6.47 -9.71 9.43
CA HIS A 404 7.00 -9.00 8.26
C HIS A 404 6.10 -9.28 7.05
N ALA A 405 5.57 -8.21 6.44
CA ALA A 405 4.64 -8.29 5.31
C ALA A 405 5.42 -8.25 3.98
N PRO A 406 5.31 -9.28 3.12
CA PRO A 406 5.93 -9.28 1.79
C PRO A 406 5.18 -8.32 0.84
N THR A 407 5.82 -7.96 -0.28
CA THR A 407 5.24 -7.05 -1.28
C THR A 407 4.88 -7.77 -2.58
N TYR A 408 3.61 -7.70 -2.98
CA TYR A 408 3.18 -8.08 -4.32
C TYR A 408 3.41 -6.89 -5.28
N SER A 409 4.01 -7.15 -6.43
CA SER A 409 4.25 -6.13 -7.45
C SER A 409 3.41 -6.42 -8.69
N PHE A 410 2.65 -5.44 -9.16
CA PHE A 410 1.98 -5.59 -10.46
C PHE A 410 3.00 -5.62 -11.60
N ASN A 411 2.75 -6.45 -12.62
CA ASN A 411 3.36 -6.29 -13.93
C ASN A 411 2.68 -5.12 -14.69
N ALA A 412 2.94 -3.89 -14.21
CA ALA A 412 2.33 -2.67 -14.72
C ALA A 412 2.64 -2.38 -16.19
N LYS A 413 3.74 -2.93 -16.72
CA LYS A 413 4.11 -2.84 -18.14
C LYS A 413 3.17 -3.69 -19.01
N ALA A 414 2.92 -4.93 -18.61
CA ALA A 414 2.02 -5.81 -19.35
C ALA A 414 0.54 -5.45 -19.13
N PHE A 415 0.14 -5.13 -17.90
CA PHE A 415 -1.27 -4.98 -17.52
C PHE A 415 -1.61 -3.61 -16.90
N PRO A 416 -1.40 -2.50 -17.64
CA PRO A 416 -1.50 -1.15 -17.07
C PRO A 416 -2.89 -0.72 -16.63
N GLN A 417 -3.96 -1.39 -17.09
CA GLN A 417 -5.34 -1.00 -16.73
C GLN A 417 -5.64 -1.32 -15.25
N ALA A 418 -5.35 -2.54 -14.81
CA ALA A 418 -5.51 -2.96 -13.41
C ALA A 418 -4.52 -2.22 -12.48
N ALA A 419 -3.26 -2.08 -12.92
CA ALA A 419 -2.24 -1.35 -12.16
C ALA A 419 -2.61 0.13 -11.95
N ALA A 420 -3.13 0.82 -12.98
CA ALA A 420 -3.60 2.20 -12.86
C ALA A 420 -4.82 2.33 -11.95
N HIS A 421 -5.74 1.36 -11.96
CA HIS A 421 -6.88 1.35 -11.05
C HIS A 421 -6.45 1.18 -9.59
N GLY A 422 -5.56 0.21 -9.30
CA GLY A 422 -4.96 0.05 -7.98
C GLY A 422 -4.20 1.31 -7.52
N TRP A 423 -3.43 1.92 -8.42
CA TRP A 423 -2.70 3.17 -8.16
C TRP A 423 -3.63 4.33 -7.79
N LEU A 424 -4.72 4.53 -8.56
CA LEU A 424 -5.67 5.60 -8.31
C LEU A 424 -6.18 5.53 -6.87
N ILE A 425 -6.71 4.37 -6.49
CA ILE A 425 -7.30 4.18 -5.17
C ILE A 425 -6.23 4.29 -4.09
N GLN A 426 -5.09 3.61 -4.22
CA GLN A 426 -4.01 3.68 -3.24
C GLN A 426 -3.52 5.13 -3.02
N LYS A 427 -3.52 5.96 -4.08
CA LYS A 427 -3.05 7.35 -4.02
C LYS A 427 -4.10 8.32 -3.48
N THR A 428 -5.37 8.17 -3.87
CA THR A 428 -6.37 9.21 -3.67
C THR A 428 -7.30 8.99 -2.48
N VAL A 429 -7.50 7.74 -2.04
CA VAL A 429 -8.47 7.47 -0.95
C VAL A 429 -7.80 7.47 0.43
N PRO A 430 -8.49 7.87 1.52
CA PRO A 430 -7.88 7.99 2.84
C PRO A 430 -7.38 6.67 3.45
N SER A 431 -7.93 5.53 3.02
CA SER A 431 -7.53 4.21 3.53
C SER A 431 -6.20 3.72 2.95
N HIS A 432 -5.70 4.33 1.86
CA HIS A 432 -4.45 3.99 1.17
C HIS A 432 -4.13 2.47 1.09
N PRO A 433 -5.08 1.62 0.64
CA PRO A 433 -4.95 0.17 0.81
C PRO A 433 -3.71 -0.38 0.08
N GLY A 434 -2.92 -1.17 0.81
CA GLY A 434 -1.67 -1.79 0.33
C GLY A 434 -0.46 -0.87 0.29
N SER A 435 -0.56 0.38 0.74
CA SER A 435 0.52 1.37 0.64
C SER A 435 1.56 1.21 1.76
N VAL A 436 2.80 0.90 1.39
CA VAL A 436 3.97 0.92 2.30
C VAL A 436 4.18 2.33 2.87
N GLN A 437 4.13 3.36 2.01
CA GLN A 437 4.37 4.75 2.38
C GLN A 437 3.41 5.23 3.48
N ASN A 438 2.14 4.83 3.41
CA ASN A 438 1.11 5.20 4.39
C ASN A 438 0.96 4.18 5.52
N ARG A 439 1.74 3.09 5.51
CA ARG A 439 1.68 1.99 6.48
C ARG A 439 0.27 1.39 6.62
N LYS A 440 -0.38 1.16 5.48
CA LYS A 440 -1.73 0.57 5.39
C LYS A 440 -1.70 -0.73 4.58
N PRO A 441 -1.33 -1.87 5.19
CA PRO A 441 -1.21 -3.12 4.45
C PRO A 441 -2.58 -3.63 3.99
N LEU A 442 -2.55 -4.54 3.02
CA LEU A 442 -3.66 -5.42 2.74
C LEU A 442 -3.57 -6.64 3.67
N TYR A 443 -4.72 -7.12 4.14
CA TYR A 443 -4.81 -8.36 4.90
C TYR A 443 -5.50 -9.41 4.06
N TYR A 444 -4.80 -10.51 3.78
CA TYR A 444 -5.34 -11.58 2.96
C TYR A 444 -6.54 -12.25 3.63
N MET A 445 -7.53 -12.61 2.82
CA MET A 445 -8.70 -13.36 3.23
C MET A 445 -8.81 -14.60 2.34
N GLY A 446 -8.60 -15.77 2.95
CA GLY A 446 -8.45 -17.05 2.24
C GLY A 446 -9.73 -17.85 2.03
N ASP A 447 -10.87 -17.39 2.57
CA ASP A 447 -12.16 -18.07 2.44
C ASP A 447 -12.78 -17.77 1.06
N SER A 448 -12.86 -18.79 0.21
CA SER A 448 -13.39 -18.69 -1.15
C SER A 448 -14.88 -18.31 -1.21
N ALA A 449 -15.69 -18.76 -0.26
CA ALA A 449 -17.10 -18.43 -0.19
C ALA A 449 -17.29 -16.97 0.23
N GLN A 450 -16.47 -16.50 1.17
CA GLN A 450 -16.44 -15.11 1.60
C GLN A 450 -15.91 -14.19 0.50
N ASN A 451 -14.88 -14.60 -0.22
CA ASN A 451 -14.37 -13.92 -1.42
C ASN A 451 -15.50 -13.73 -2.44
N THR A 452 -16.20 -14.82 -2.78
CA THR A 452 -17.33 -14.79 -3.73
C THR A 452 -18.42 -13.82 -3.29
N ARG A 453 -18.79 -13.80 -2.00
CA ARG A 453 -19.78 -12.84 -1.48
C ARG A 453 -19.28 -11.40 -1.59
N SER A 454 -18.05 -11.13 -1.20
CA SER A 454 -17.42 -9.81 -1.28
C SER A 454 -17.39 -9.30 -2.73
N ARG A 455 -16.87 -10.15 -3.63
CA ARG A 455 -16.79 -9.93 -5.07
C ARG A 455 -18.13 -9.59 -5.69
N ASN A 456 -19.18 -10.36 -5.38
CA ASN A 456 -20.51 -10.15 -5.97
C ASN A 456 -21.18 -8.84 -5.52
N ARG A 457 -20.80 -8.29 -4.37
CA ARG A 457 -21.32 -6.98 -3.89
C ARG A 457 -20.68 -5.81 -4.63
N ILE A 458 -19.38 -5.92 -4.95
CA ILE A 458 -18.68 -4.86 -5.69
C ILE A 458 -18.86 -5.04 -7.18
N CYS A 459 -18.55 -6.22 -7.70
CA CYS A 459 -18.54 -6.57 -9.11
C CYS A 459 -19.60 -7.63 -9.46
N PRO A 460 -20.90 -7.26 -9.46
CA PRO A 460 -21.94 -8.17 -9.90
C PRO A 460 -21.83 -8.48 -11.40
N THR A 461 -22.28 -9.66 -11.79
CA THR A 461 -22.29 -10.13 -13.18
C THR A 461 -22.94 -9.11 -14.12
N GLY A 462 -22.32 -8.85 -15.27
CA GLY A 462 -22.84 -7.95 -16.31
C GLY A 462 -22.58 -6.45 -16.07
N TRP A 463 -22.07 -6.06 -14.90
CA TRP A 463 -21.80 -4.65 -14.61
C TRP A 463 -20.78 -4.04 -15.58
N ALA A 464 -19.66 -4.73 -15.84
CA ALA A 464 -18.62 -4.21 -16.74
C ALA A 464 -19.11 -4.12 -18.20
N ALA A 465 -19.88 -5.09 -18.68
CA ALA A 465 -20.48 -5.04 -20.02
C ALA A 465 -21.43 -3.83 -20.21
N THR A 466 -22.10 -3.42 -19.13
CA THR A 466 -23.02 -2.26 -19.15
C THR A 466 -22.28 -0.93 -19.08
N ASN A 467 -21.11 -0.89 -18.41
CA ASN A 467 -20.44 0.36 -18.01
C ASN A 467 -19.09 0.59 -18.70
N GLY A 468 -18.52 -0.41 -19.36
CA GLY A 468 -17.22 -0.34 -20.04
C GLY A 468 -17.31 0.10 -21.51
N ASP A 469 -16.14 0.23 -22.13
CA ASP A 469 -15.99 0.59 -23.54
C ASP A 469 -15.11 -0.45 -24.24
N ALA A 470 -15.67 -1.13 -25.26
CA ALA A 470 -14.99 -2.23 -25.95
C ALA A 470 -13.70 -1.81 -26.68
N SER A 471 -13.48 -0.51 -26.88
CA SER A 471 -12.24 0.00 -27.47
C SER A 471 -11.00 -0.23 -26.58
N ALA A 472 -11.18 -0.52 -25.29
CA ALA A 472 -10.11 -0.83 -24.36
C ALA A 472 -9.70 -2.31 -24.32
N LEU A 473 -10.41 -3.17 -25.07
CA LEU A 473 -10.09 -4.59 -25.19
C LEU A 473 -8.83 -4.79 -26.03
N VAL A 474 -8.10 -5.86 -25.70
CA VAL A 474 -6.81 -6.18 -26.34
C VAL A 474 -7.03 -6.72 -27.76
N ASP A 475 -8.01 -7.62 -27.89
CA ASP A 475 -8.41 -8.23 -29.15
C ASP A 475 -9.90 -8.65 -29.11
N ALA A 476 -10.35 -9.37 -30.14
CA ALA A 476 -11.75 -9.79 -30.28
C ALA A 476 -12.17 -10.94 -29.35
N SER A 477 -11.22 -11.63 -28.71
CA SER A 477 -11.48 -12.71 -27.74
C SER A 477 -11.54 -12.20 -26.30
N ASP A 478 -11.00 -11.01 -26.05
CA ASP A 478 -11.10 -10.32 -24.76
C ASP A 478 -12.53 -9.81 -24.50
N THR A 479 -12.87 -9.68 -23.22
CA THR A 479 -14.21 -9.21 -22.78
C THR A 479 -14.08 -8.24 -21.61
N LEU A 480 -15.03 -7.31 -21.51
CA LEU A 480 -15.03 -6.35 -20.40
C LEU A 480 -15.24 -7.07 -19.07
N ASN A 481 -14.34 -6.82 -18.12
CA ASN A 481 -14.37 -7.40 -16.79
C ASN A 481 -14.42 -6.30 -15.71
N CYS A 482 -15.05 -6.62 -14.59
CA CYS A 482 -15.17 -5.69 -13.47
C CYS A 482 -13.95 -5.84 -12.57
N ASP A 483 -13.05 -4.89 -12.52
CA ASP A 483 -11.96 -4.87 -11.55
C ASP A 483 -12.40 -4.20 -10.24
N GLU A 484 -11.85 -4.64 -9.11
CA GLU A 484 -12.11 -4.03 -7.80
C GLU A 484 -10.83 -3.85 -6.99
N PHE A 485 -10.74 -2.73 -6.28
CA PHE A 485 -9.63 -2.50 -5.37
C PHE A 485 -10.08 -1.74 -4.11
N ALA A 486 -9.74 -2.12 -2.88
CA ALA A 486 -8.94 -3.29 -2.50
C ALA A 486 -9.60 -4.61 -2.93
N PHE A 487 -8.77 -5.61 -3.27
CA PHE A 487 -9.19 -6.88 -3.86
C PHE A 487 -10.22 -7.63 -3.01
N ALA A 488 -11.15 -8.36 -3.63
CA ALA A 488 -12.13 -9.19 -2.92
C ALA A 488 -11.51 -10.21 -1.96
N SER A 489 -10.30 -10.70 -2.23
CA SER A 489 -9.54 -11.63 -1.39
C SER A 489 -8.85 -10.95 -0.20
N THR A 490 -9.36 -9.82 0.27
CA THR A 490 -8.79 -9.08 1.40
C THR A 490 -9.87 -8.62 2.38
N TYR A 491 -9.50 -8.53 3.67
CA TYR A 491 -10.36 -7.89 4.67
C TYR A 491 -10.51 -6.37 4.43
N ASN A 492 -9.64 -5.78 3.60
CA ASN A 492 -9.71 -4.38 3.19
C ASN A 492 -10.75 -4.12 2.09
N SER A 493 -11.28 -5.18 1.44
CA SER A 493 -12.22 -5.07 0.34
C SER A 493 -13.43 -4.22 0.72
N GLY A 494 -13.85 -3.34 -0.20
CA GLY A 494 -15.11 -2.63 -0.06
C GLY A 494 -16.31 -3.56 0.05
N GLY A 495 -16.24 -4.77 -0.50
CA GLY A 495 -17.33 -5.75 -0.48
C GLY A 495 -17.48 -6.46 0.87
N MET A 496 -16.47 -6.37 1.74
CA MET A 496 -16.44 -7.08 3.01
C MET A 496 -17.25 -6.34 4.06
N SER A 497 -18.30 -6.97 4.60
CA SER A 497 -19.11 -6.34 5.65
C SER A 497 -18.37 -6.32 7.00
N SER A 498 -18.72 -5.41 7.90
CA SER A 498 -18.14 -5.38 9.25
C SER A 498 -18.42 -6.66 10.05
N ALA A 499 -19.60 -7.28 9.86
CA ALA A 499 -19.97 -8.54 10.51
C ALA A 499 -19.09 -9.73 10.03
N GLU A 500 -18.53 -9.61 8.83
CA GLU A 500 -17.60 -10.56 8.23
C GLU A 500 -16.13 -10.24 8.58
N GLY A 501 -15.87 -9.19 9.36
CA GLY A 501 -14.52 -8.73 9.72
C GLY A 501 -13.92 -7.68 8.76
N GLY A 502 -14.73 -7.11 7.87
CA GLY A 502 -14.30 -6.09 6.91
C GLY A 502 -13.82 -4.80 7.59
N LEU A 503 -12.67 -4.29 7.12
CA LEU A 503 -12.04 -3.09 7.66
C LEU A 503 -12.62 -1.81 7.05
N ASN A 504 -13.04 -1.86 5.77
CA ASN A 504 -13.53 -0.69 5.05
C ASN A 504 -14.75 -1.03 4.16
N PRO A 505 -15.90 -1.40 4.73
CA PRO A 505 -17.10 -1.70 3.95
C PRO A 505 -17.56 -0.50 3.12
N ALA A 506 -17.84 -0.71 1.83
CA ALA A 506 -18.31 0.30 0.90
C ALA A 506 -19.82 0.52 1.02
N LEU A 507 -20.22 1.33 1.99
CA LEU A 507 -21.63 1.60 2.29
C LEU A 507 -22.12 2.88 1.59
N PRO A 508 -23.28 2.85 0.92
CA PRO A 508 -23.93 4.09 0.48
C PRO A 508 -24.40 4.88 1.71
N SER A 509 -24.62 6.19 1.54
CA SER A 509 -25.12 7.02 2.64
C SER A 509 -26.41 6.46 3.24
N GLY A 510 -26.39 6.16 4.54
CA GLY A 510 -27.52 5.55 5.27
C GLY A 510 -27.72 4.05 5.01
N GLY A 511 -26.87 3.40 4.21
CA GLY A 511 -26.95 1.97 3.92
C GLY A 511 -26.17 1.10 4.91
N THR A 512 -26.55 -0.17 5.00
CA THR A 512 -25.91 -1.19 5.85
C THR A 512 -25.30 -2.35 5.06
N THR A 513 -25.55 -2.41 3.75
CA THR A 513 -25.04 -3.47 2.87
C THR A 513 -23.98 -2.91 1.93
N PRO A 514 -22.78 -3.51 1.87
CA PRO A 514 -21.74 -3.07 0.96
C PRO A 514 -22.16 -3.18 -0.51
N THR A 515 -21.74 -2.21 -1.33
CA THR A 515 -22.00 -2.20 -2.78
C THR A 515 -20.94 -1.40 -3.53
N GLY A 516 -20.57 -1.86 -4.73
CA GLY A 516 -19.64 -1.14 -5.59
C GLY A 516 -20.13 0.22 -6.07
N ALA A 517 -21.43 0.52 -5.90
CA ALA A 517 -21.96 1.87 -6.16
C ALA A 517 -21.39 2.94 -5.21
N ALA A 518 -20.89 2.53 -4.04
CA ALA A 518 -20.22 3.41 -3.07
C ALA A 518 -18.69 3.51 -3.27
N CYS A 519 -18.14 2.83 -4.28
CA CYS A 519 -16.73 2.97 -4.67
C CYS A 519 -16.52 4.11 -5.68
N ILE A 520 -15.27 4.51 -5.91
CA ILE A 520 -14.91 5.29 -7.10
C ILE A 520 -15.14 4.40 -8.32
N ASN A 521 -16.06 4.80 -9.20
CA ASN A 521 -16.43 4.02 -10.38
C ASN A 521 -15.67 4.54 -11.61
N THR A 522 -14.94 3.65 -12.30
CA THR A 522 -14.16 3.99 -13.49
C THR A 522 -14.40 3.02 -14.64
N TYR A 523 -13.93 3.37 -15.83
CA TYR A 523 -13.89 2.49 -17.00
C TYR A 523 -12.71 2.84 -17.91
N ALA A 524 -12.14 1.81 -18.55
CA ALA A 524 -11.10 2.01 -19.54
C ALA A 524 -11.72 2.32 -20.91
N LYS A 525 -11.06 3.22 -21.65
CA LYS A 525 -11.46 3.59 -23.01
C LYS A 525 -10.24 4.01 -23.82
N LYS A 526 -10.20 3.62 -25.09
CA LYS A 526 -9.15 4.07 -26.01
C LYS A 526 -9.50 5.43 -26.60
N LEU A 527 -8.58 6.38 -26.48
CA LEU A 527 -8.62 7.68 -27.13
C LEU A 527 -7.40 7.80 -28.05
N SER A 528 -7.64 7.75 -29.37
CA SER A 528 -6.57 7.63 -30.37
C SER A 528 -5.74 6.34 -30.15
N THR A 529 -4.43 6.45 -29.91
CA THR A 529 -3.55 5.29 -29.70
C THR A 529 -3.40 4.90 -28.23
N LEU A 530 -3.86 5.72 -27.29
CA LEU A 530 -3.66 5.52 -25.86
C LEU A 530 -4.95 5.07 -25.17
N VAL A 531 -4.81 4.25 -24.14
CA VAL A 531 -5.92 3.88 -23.26
C VAL A 531 -5.94 4.87 -22.11
N HIS A 532 -7.15 5.28 -21.73
CA HIS A 532 -7.42 6.12 -20.58
C HIS A 532 -8.29 5.36 -19.58
N LEU A 533 -8.07 5.62 -18.29
CA LEU A 533 -9.01 5.26 -17.23
C LEU A 533 -9.82 6.51 -16.86
N TYR A 534 -11.11 6.48 -17.17
CA TYR A 534 -12.04 7.57 -16.87
C TYR A 534 -12.93 7.23 -15.68
N SER A 535 -13.37 8.23 -14.91
CA SER A 535 -14.53 8.06 -14.03
C SER A 535 -15.77 7.72 -14.87
N LEU A 536 -16.67 6.90 -14.34
CA LEU A 536 -17.90 6.52 -15.03
C LEU A 536 -18.75 7.76 -15.37
N ASN A 537 -19.40 7.76 -16.54
CA ASN A 537 -20.18 8.91 -17.02
C ASN A 537 -21.22 9.36 -15.99
N GLY A 538 -21.18 10.63 -15.60
CA GLY A 538 -22.11 11.22 -14.65
C GLY A 538 -21.83 10.91 -13.18
N THR A 539 -20.73 10.20 -12.87
CA THR A 539 -20.31 9.95 -11.48
C THR A 539 -19.34 11.02 -11.00
N ASP A 540 -19.53 11.46 -9.75
CA ASP A 540 -18.78 12.57 -9.16
C ASP A 540 -18.08 12.13 -7.86
N PRO A 541 -16.97 11.35 -7.94
CA PRO A 541 -16.30 10.79 -6.77
C PRO A 541 -15.89 11.84 -5.74
N THR A 542 -16.07 11.58 -4.46
CA THR A 542 -15.65 12.49 -3.38
C THR A 542 -14.17 12.35 -3.04
N PHE A 543 -13.55 11.25 -3.47
CA PHE A 543 -12.25 10.76 -2.99
C PHE A 543 -12.23 10.50 -1.48
N THR A 544 -13.39 10.31 -0.87
CA THR A 544 -13.55 9.81 0.51
C THR A 544 -14.10 8.39 0.53
N GLU A 545 -14.33 7.79 -0.65
CA GLU A 545 -14.67 6.38 -0.81
C GLU A 545 -13.54 5.49 -0.26
N VAL A 546 -13.84 4.22 -0.07
CA VAL A 546 -12.91 3.25 0.53
C VAL A 546 -12.31 2.27 -0.49
N CYS A 547 -12.83 2.29 -1.71
CA CYS A 547 -12.56 1.34 -2.79
C CYS A 547 -12.76 1.99 -4.16
N GLY A 548 -12.27 1.30 -5.18
CA GLY A 548 -12.54 1.52 -6.60
C GLY A 548 -13.19 0.30 -7.22
N ARG A 549 -14.01 0.57 -8.24
CA ARG A 549 -14.60 -0.42 -9.14
C ARG A 549 -14.40 0.05 -10.58
N SER A 550 -13.87 -0.81 -11.44
CA SER A 550 -13.53 -0.42 -12.80
C SER A 550 -14.06 -1.40 -13.85
N ALA A 551 -14.51 -0.91 -15.00
CA ALA A 551 -14.78 -1.73 -16.17
C ALA A 551 -13.58 -1.68 -17.11
N ILE A 552 -12.78 -2.74 -17.16
CA ILE A 552 -11.51 -2.81 -17.90
C ILE A 552 -11.44 -4.07 -18.78
N SER A 553 -10.38 -4.19 -19.58
CA SER A 553 -10.05 -5.43 -20.30
C SER A 553 -9.98 -6.63 -19.35
N GLY A 554 -10.61 -7.73 -19.75
CA GLY A 554 -10.62 -8.98 -18.99
C GLY A 554 -9.26 -9.64 -18.95
N MET A 555 -8.49 -9.52 -20.03
CA MET A 555 -7.08 -9.94 -20.03
C MET A 555 -6.27 -9.11 -19.03
N HIS A 556 -6.37 -7.78 -19.07
CA HIS A 556 -5.62 -6.93 -18.14
C HIS A 556 -6.04 -7.16 -16.67
N ASN A 557 -7.32 -7.44 -16.41
CA ASN A 557 -7.76 -7.73 -15.05
C ASN A 557 -7.22 -9.09 -14.55
N GLN A 558 -7.51 -10.16 -15.28
CA GLN A 558 -7.24 -11.53 -14.83
C GLN A 558 -5.75 -11.83 -14.74
N GLU A 559 -4.97 -11.41 -15.74
CA GLU A 559 -3.54 -11.72 -15.78
C GLU A 559 -2.73 -10.89 -14.78
N SER A 560 -3.20 -9.68 -14.41
CA SER A 560 -2.55 -8.86 -13.38
C SER A 560 -2.51 -9.50 -12.00
N MET A 561 -3.41 -10.46 -11.73
CA MET A 561 -3.53 -11.22 -10.49
C MET A 561 -3.53 -12.74 -10.77
N GLY A 562 -3.05 -13.17 -11.94
CA GLY A 562 -3.08 -14.56 -12.39
C GLY A 562 -2.06 -15.45 -11.67
N ASN A 563 -1.34 -16.26 -12.44
CA ASN A 563 -0.34 -17.20 -11.90
C ASN A 563 0.75 -16.50 -11.06
N HIS A 564 1.08 -15.25 -11.37
CA HIS A 564 2.06 -14.47 -10.61
C HIS A 564 1.61 -14.23 -9.16
N PHE A 565 0.36 -13.83 -8.92
CA PHE A 565 -0.16 -13.65 -7.56
C PHE A 565 -0.25 -14.98 -6.82
N ALA A 566 -0.69 -16.06 -7.47
CA ALA A 566 -0.70 -17.39 -6.86
C ALA A 566 0.72 -17.85 -6.44
N THR A 567 1.72 -17.56 -7.28
CA THR A 567 3.13 -17.82 -6.98
C THR A 567 3.61 -16.97 -5.80
N PHE A 568 3.30 -15.67 -5.78
CA PHE A 568 3.60 -14.79 -4.66
C PHE A 568 3.04 -15.31 -3.33
N MET A 569 1.75 -15.68 -3.32
CA MET A 569 1.05 -16.21 -2.15
C MET A 569 1.70 -17.51 -1.65
N ARG A 570 2.03 -18.42 -2.58
CA ARG A 570 2.70 -19.68 -2.29
C ARG A 570 4.09 -19.44 -1.72
N ASP A 571 4.93 -18.71 -2.44
CA ASP A 571 6.36 -18.59 -2.13
C ASP A 571 6.60 -17.75 -0.88
N ASN A 572 5.71 -16.80 -0.55
CA ASN A 572 5.74 -16.05 0.71
C ASN A 572 4.88 -16.67 1.83
N ARG A 573 4.31 -17.85 1.57
CA ARG A 573 3.46 -18.64 2.48
C ARG A 573 2.36 -17.80 3.15
N ILE A 574 1.70 -16.91 2.40
CA ILE A 574 0.72 -15.98 2.94
C ILE A 574 -0.56 -16.75 3.31
N MET A 575 -1.02 -16.58 4.55
CA MET A 575 -2.23 -17.22 5.07
C MET A 575 -3.31 -16.21 5.42
N ASP A 576 -4.52 -16.70 5.71
CA ASP A 576 -5.62 -15.87 6.19
C ASP A 576 -5.16 -14.92 7.30
N LYS A 577 -5.51 -13.63 7.16
CA LYS A 577 -5.13 -12.50 8.01
C LYS A 577 -3.67 -12.05 7.95
N ASP A 578 -2.80 -12.73 7.22
CA ASP A 578 -1.44 -12.22 7.00
C ASP A 578 -1.50 -10.90 6.23
N ALA A 579 -0.62 -9.98 6.63
CA ALA A 579 -0.45 -8.71 5.95
C ALA A 579 0.45 -8.85 4.71
N TYR A 580 0.17 -8.08 3.67
CA TYR A 580 1.03 -7.91 2.50
C TYR A 580 0.86 -6.51 1.91
N TRP A 581 1.87 -6.06 1.17
CA TRP A 581 1.87 -4.78 0.47
C TRP A 581 1.53 -4.96 -1.01
N LEU A 582 1.01 -3.90 -1.63
CA LEU A 582 0.87 -3.81 -3.07
C LEU A 582 1.75 -2.68 -3.59
N ASP A 583 2.75 -3.03 -4.38
CA ASP A 583 3.44 -2.12 -5.29
C ASP A 583 2.70 -2.11 -6.63
N THR A 584 2.11 -0.97 -6.96
CA THR A 584 1.35 -0.81 -8.20
C THR A 584 2.23 -0.65 -9.42
N ARG A 585 3.54 -0.37 -9.23
CA ARG A 585 4.51 -0.07 -10.29
C ARG A 585 4.05 0.99 -11.29
N MET A 586 3.19 1.88 -10.82
CA MET A 586 2.67 3.03 -11.55
C MET A 586 3.14 4.31 -10.90
N ASN A 587 3.59 5.26 -11.73
CA ASN A 587 4.06 6.57 -11.29
C ASN A 587 3.46 7.66 -12.18
N ASP A 588 3.07 8.78 -11.57
CA ASP A 588 2.56 9.94 -12.28
C ASP A 588 3.66 10.85 -12.85
N GLY A 589 4.93 10.62 -12.49
CA GLY A 589 6.07 11.44 -12.91
C GLY A 589 5.93 12.92 -12.53
N GLY A 590 5.09 13.26 -11.54
CA GLY A 590 4.73 14.63 -11.21
C GLY A 590 3.81 15.32 -12.24
N THR A 591 3.22 14.57 -13.17
CA THR A 591 2.35 15.11 -14.24
C THR A 591 0.88 15.28 -13.83
N CYS A 592 0.50 14.78 -12.65
CA CYS A 592 -0.87 14.87 -12.19
C CYS A 592 -1.30 16.32 -11.96
N THR A 593 -2.39 16.69 -12.62
CA THR A 593 -3.20 17.84 -12.23
C THR A 593 -4.23 17.36 -11.23
N TYR A 594 -4.15 17.90 -10.01
CA TYR A 594 -5.14 17.70 -8.96
C TYR A 594 -6.06 18.92 -8.89
N GLY A 595 -7.30 18.69 -8.48
CA GLY A 595 -8.24 19.74 -8.11
C GLY A 595 -7.80 20.60 -6.94
N ILE A 596 -8.57 21.66 -6.69
CA ILE A 596 -8.40 22.51 -5.50
C ILE A 596 -8.43 21.63 -4.24
N GLY A 597 -7.44 21.80 -3.35
CA GLY A 597 -7.31 21.02 -2.12
C GLY A 597 -6.83 19.57 -2.32
N GLY A 598 -6.27 19.23 -3.48
CA GLY A 598 -5.83 17.86 -3.79
C GLY A 598 -6.95 16.92 -4.22
N GLY A 599 -8.15 17.45 -4.49
CA GLY A 599 -9.33 16.68 -4.90
C GLY A 599 -9.51 16.55 -6.42
N GLN A 600 -10.76 16.47 -6.87
CA GLN A 600 -11.12 16.40 -8.31
C GLN A 600 -10.80 17.68 -9.10
N PRO A 601 -10.31 17.56 -10.35
CA PRO A 601 -10.13 16.32 -11.08
C PRO A 601 -8.77 15.70 -10.78
N VAL A 602 -8.63 14.39 -11.00
CA VAL A 602 -7.35 13.68 -11.03
C VAL A 602 -7.04 13.36 -12.48
N ILE A 603 -6.21 14.20 -13.09
CA ILE A 603 -5.82 14.08 -14.50
C ILE A 603 -4.32 13.83 -14.56
N CYS A 604 -3.91 12.65 -14.98
CA CYS A 604 -2.51 12.23 -14.89
C CYS A 604 -2.05 11.52 -16.16
N LYS A 605 -0.75 11.61 -16.45
CA LYS A 605 -0.10 10.70 -17.40
C LYS A 605 0.76 9.71 -16.61
N LEU A 606 0.36 8.45 -16.62
CA LEU A 606 1.03 7.41 -15.87
C LEU A 606 2.16 6.78 -16.69
N THR A 607 3.16 6.28 -15.95
CA THR A 607 4.27 5.49 -16.45
C THR A 607 4.38 4.20 -15.64
N ALA A 608 4.82 3.12 -16.29
CA ALA A 608 5.03 1.83 -15.64
C ALA A 608 6.52 1.55 -15.46
N SER A 609 6.91 1.05 -14.29
CA SER A 609 8.29 0.69 -13.93
C SER A 609 8.57 -0.80 -14.00
#